data_AF-A0A1V5ZIH3-F1
#
_entry.id   AF-A0A1V5ZIH3-F1
#
_cell.length_a   1.000
_cell.length_b   1.000
_cell.length_c   1.000
_cell.angle_alpha   90.00
_cell.angle_beta   90.00
_cell.angle_gamma   90.00
#
_symmetry.space_group_name_H-M   'P 1'
#
loop_
_entity.id
_entity.type
_entity.pdbx_description
1 polymer ?
#
loop_
_entity_poly.entity_id
_entity_poly.type
_entity_poly.pdbx_seq_one_letter_code
_entity_poly.pdbx_strand_id
1 'polypeptide(L)'
;MADGPEIESEYYNFEALNMPPDHPARDMTDTYYVAPQWPLRSQTSPVQVREMEKRRPPVRIIVPGKVYRNEDVSARAMNQFFQVEGLYVDRNVTFADLKGTLETFCRRFFPPKTRVRFRPSYFPFTEPSTEVDVSCILCNGSGCRVCKYAGWLEILGAGMVDPNVFGFVDYDPEEYNGFAFGMGIDRTTMMRYGVDDIRHFWENDMRFLSQFE
;
A
#
# COMPACT_ATOMS: atom_id res chain seq x y z
N MET A 1 8.39 -7.82 11.21
CA MET A 1 8.62 -7.36 9.82
C MET A 1 8.85 -8.60 8.96
N ALA A 2 8.43 -8.56 7.71
CA ALA A 2 8.67 -9.62 6.73
C ALA A 2 9.22 -9.00 5.43
N ASP A 3 9.91 -9.81 4.64
CA ASP A 3 10.51 -9.42 3.36
C ASP A 3 10.43 -10.60 2.38
N GLY A 4 10.57 -10.32 1.09
CA GLY A 4 10.51 -11.31 0.02
C GLY A 4 11.08 -10.77 -1.29
N PRO A 5 11.11 -11.61 -2.33
CA PRO A 5 11.79 -11.28 -3.58
C PRO A 5 11.11 -10.11 -4.31
N GLU A 6 11.89 -9.39 -5.11
CA GLU A 6 11.39 -8.32 -5.99
C GLU A 6 10.95 -8.86 -7.36
N ILE A 7 11.59 -9.91 -7.86
CA ILE A 7 11.09 -10.72 -9.00
C ILE A 7 10.18 -11.78 -8.39
N GLU A 8 8.91 -11.77 -8.76
CA GLU A 8 7.89 -12.63 -8.17
C GLU A 8 7.17 -13.44 -9.26
N SER A 9 6.52 -14.54 -8.89
CA SER A 9 5.65 -15.27 -9.80
C SER A 9 4.31 -14.55 -9.98
N GLU A 10 3.66 -14.70 -11.13
CA GLU A 10 2.29 -14.20 -11.34
C GLU A 10 1.28 -14.74 -10.32
N TYR A 11 1.47 -15.98 -9.87
CA TYR A 11 0.63 -16.59 -8.86
C TYR A 11 0.60 -15.73 -7.59
N TYR A 12 1.77 -15.44 -7.00
CA TYR A 12 1.85 -14.66 -5.77
C TYR A 12 1.56 -13.17 -5.99
N ASN A 13 1.90 -12.61 -7.15
CA ASN A 13 1.68 -11.18 -7.43
C ASN A 13 0.23 -10.82 -7.78
N PHE A 14 -0.56 -11.77 -8.26
CA PHE A 14 -1.89 -11.51 -8.79
C PHE A 14 -2.92 -12.55 -8.36
N GLU A 15 -2.73 -13.82 -8.72
CA GLU A 15 -3.77 -14.85 -8.57
C GLU A 15 -4.14 -15.08 -7.10
N ALA A 16 -3.14 -15.28 -6.23
CA ALA A 16 -3.33 -15.44 -4.79
C ALA A 16 -3.86 -14.17 -4.09
N LEU A 17 -3.96 -13.07 -4.81
CA LEU A 17 -4.55 -11.80 -4.39
C LEU A 17 -5.88 -11.55 -5.09
N ASN A 18 -6.56 -12.63 -5.51
CA ASN A 18 -7.89 -12.61 -6.09
C ASN A 18 -7.97 -11.79 -7.40
N MET A 19 -6.86 -11.69 -8.16
CA MET A 19 -6.84 -11.03 -9.47
C MET A 19 -6.93 -12.08 -10.60
N PRO A 20 -8.03 -12.10 -11.37
CA PRO A 20 -8.21 -13.09 -12.45
C PRO A 20 -7.22 -12.88 -13.60
N PRO A 21 -7.07 -13.86 -14.52
CA PRO A 21 -6.13 -13.79 -15.65
C PRO A 21 -6.29 -12.58 -16.58
N ASP A 22 -7.51 -12.08 -16.73
CA ASP A 22 -7.87 -10.93 -17.57
C ASP A 22 -7.86 -9.60 -16.82
N HIS A 23 -7.41 -9.57 -15.56
CA HIS A 23 -7.34 -8.35 -14.78
C HIS A 23 -6.32 -7.36 -15.39
N PRO A 24 -6.68 -6.08 -15.59
CA PRO A 24 -5.83 -5.10 -16.30
C PRO A 24 -4.46 -4.91 -15.66
N ALA A 25 -4.36 -5.01 -14.32
CA ALA A 25 -3.07 -4.91 -13.62
C ALA A 25 -2.03 -5.99 -14.03
N ARG A 26 -2.45 -7.09 -14.68
CA ARG A 26 -1.57 -8.12 -15.22
C ARG A 26 -1.01 -7.76 -16.60
N ASP A 27 -1.54 -6.72 -17.25
CA ASP A 27 -1.09 -6.32 -18.58
C ASP A 27 0.32 -5.70 -18.51
N MET A 28 1.08 -5.87 -19.60
CA MET A 28 2.40 -5.27 -19.76
C MET A 28 2.36 -3.73 -19.78
N THR A 29 1.18 -3.12 -20.01
CA THR A 29 1.01 -1.66 -19.86
C THR A 29 1.17 -1.18 -18.42
N ASP A 30 0.85 -2.02 -17.43
CA ASP A 30 0.87 -1.65 -16.00
C ASP A 30 2.01 -2.32 -15.23
N THR A 31 2.43 -3.52 -15.65
CA THR A 31 3.41 -4.36 -14.94
C THR A 31 4.64 -4.67 -15.78
N TYR A 32 5.83 -4.57 -15.18
CA TYR A 32 7.08 -5.02 -15.80
C TYR A 32 7.25 -6.53 -15.68
N TYR A 33 7.61 -7.18 -16.79
CA TYR A 33 7.91 -8.61 -16.85
C TYR A 33 9.38 -8.85 -17.24
N VAL A 34 10.10 -9.65 -16.45
CA VAL A 34 11.47 -10.07 -16.79
C VAL A 34 11.49 -11.33 -17.66
N ALA A 35 10.43 -12.13 -17.58
CA ALA A 35 10.13 -13.28 -18.42
C ALA A 35 8.62 -13.58 -18.36
N PRO A 36 8.05 -14.39 -19.28
CA PRO A 36 6.66 -14.79 -19.17
C PRO A 36 6.34 -15.38 -17.78
N GLN A 37 5.27 -14.92 -17.14
CA GLN A 37 4.84 -15.30 -15.78
C GLN A 37 5.75 -14.83 -14.62
N TRP A 38 6.78 -14.04 -14.91
CA TRP A 38 7.73 -13.51 -13.92
C TRP A 38 7.73 -11.98 -13.93
N PRO A 39 6.77 -11.33 -13.25
CA PRO A 39 6.77 -9.89 -13.05
C PRO A 39 7.84 -9.42 -12.05
N LEU A 40 8.26 -8.16 -12.19
CA LEU A 40 8.70 -7.39 -11.04
C LEU A 40 7.47 -7.07 -10.20
N ARG A 41 7.52 -7.33 -8.88
CA ARG A 41 6.35 -7.20 -8.03
C ARG A 41 5.75 -5.79 -8.09
N SER A 42 4.45 -5.72 -8.33
CA SER A 42 3.70 -4.45 -8.38
C SER A 42 3.32 -3.93 -6.99
N GLN A 43 3.39 -4.83 -6.01
CA GLN A 43 3.07 -4.60 -4.61
C GLN A 43 3.84 -5.57 -3.70
N THR A 44 3.79 -5.36 -2.38
CA THR A 44 4.46 -6.14 -1.34
C THR A 44 3.54 -7.19 -0.73
N SER A 45 2.26 -7.19 -1.09
CA SER A 45 1.26 -8.21 -0.80
C SER A 45 1.69 -9.66 -1.10
N PRO A 46 2.55 -9.97 -2.10
CA PRO A 46 3.03 -11.34 -2.33
C PRO A 46 3.73 -11.92 -1.10
N VAL A 47 4.44 -11.07 -0.36
CA VAL A 47 5.09 -11.47 0.89
C VAL A 47 4.05 -11.84 1.94
N GLN A 48 2.89 -11.18 1.97
CA GLN A 48 1.82 -11.50 2.91
C GLN A 48 1.23 -12.89 2.65
N VAL A 49 0.99 -13.23 1.39
CA VAL A 49 0.56 -14.59 0.99
C VAL A 49 1.58 -15.63 1.46
N ARG A 50 2.86 -15.43 1.11
CA ARG A 50 3.96 -16.31 1.53
C ARG A 50 4.07 -16.43 3.05
N GLU A 51 3.80 -15.37 3.80
CA GLU A 51 3.80 -15.42 5.26
C GLU A 51 2.60 -16.16 5.83
N MET A 52 1.42 -16.09 5.20
CA MET A 52 0.26 -16.88 5.58
C MET A 52 0.43 -18.37 5.26
N GLU A 53 1.14 -18.74 4.19
CA GLU A 53 1.46 -20.14 3.90
C GLU A 53 2.40 -20.77 4.96
N LYS A 54 3.31 -19.97 5.55
CA LYS A 54 4.34 -20.46 6.47
C LYS A 54 3.86 -20.68 7.90
N ARG A 55 2.78 -20.02 8.33
CA ARG A 55 2.31 -20.00 9.72
C ARG A 55 0.81 -19.83 9.76
N ARG A 56 0.14 -20.49 10.70
CA ARG A 56 -1.29 -20.26 10.96
C ARG A 56 -1.50 -18.95 11.75
N PRO A 57 -2.71 -18.35 11.73
CA PRO A 57 -3.01 -17.17 12.54
C PRO A 57 -2.76 -17.39 14.04
N PRO A 58 -2.41 -16.34 14.80
CA PRO A 58 -2.42 -14.93 14.41
C PRO A 58 -1.22 -14.53 13.54
N VAL A 59 -1.50 -13.80 12.46
CA VAL A 59 -0.48 -13.19 11.57
C VAL A 59 -0.50 -11.69 11.77
N ARG A 60 0.63 -11.10 12.18
CA ARG A 60 0.83 -9.66 12.37
C ARG A 60 2.13 -9.24 11.72
N ILE A 61 2.06 -8.69 10.52
CA ILE A 61 3.25 -8.36 9.73
C ILE A 61 3.15 -6.96 9.13
N ILE A 62 4.34 -6.37 8.96
CA ILE A 62 4.58 -5.15 8.18
C ILE A 62 5.64 -5.52 7.15
N VAL A 63 5.38 -5.16 5.90
CA VAL A 63 6.19 -5.50 4.73
C VAL A 63 6.58 -4.20 4.02
N PRO A 64 7.68 -3.54 4.44
CA PRO A 64 8.28 -2.48 3.64
C PRO A 64 9.04 -3.09 2.47
N GLY A 65 8.99 -2.47 1.31
CA GLY A 65 9.74 -2.96 0.16
C GLY A 65 9.66 -2.07 -1.06
N LYS A 66 10.63 -2.25 -1.96
CA LYS A 66 10.60 -1.66 -3.30
C LYS A 66 9.60 -2.41 -4.17
N VAL A 67 8.85 -1.66 -4.97
CA VAL A 67 7.85 -2.16 -5.92
C VAL A 67 7.97 -1.39 -7.24
N TYR A 68 7.37 -1.95 -8.28
CA TYR A 68 7.57 -1.50 -9.65
C TYR A 68 6.24 -1.33 -10.36
N ARG A 69 6.12 -0.27 -11.17
CA ARG A 69 4.95 -0.02 -12.01
C ARG A 69 5.41 0.49 -13.36
N ASN A 70 4.82 -0.01 -14.43
CA ASN A 70 5.09 0.51 -15.76
C ASN A 70 4.29 1.82 -15.95
N GLU A 71 4.82 2.91 -15.40
CA GLU A 71 4.22 4.23 -15.51
C GLU A 71 5.26 5.29 -15.93
N ASP A 72 4.80 6.33 -16.60
CA ASP A 72 5.66 7.43 -17.05
C ASP A 72 6.26 8.18 -15.84
N VAL A 73 7.58 8.30 -15.83
CA VAL A 73 8.30 9.04 -14.81
C VAL A 73 7.96 10.53 -14.90
N SER A 74 7.53 11.10 -13.78
CA SER A 74 7.20 12.51 -13.64
C SER A 74 7.59 13.02 -12.26
N ALA A 75 7.40 14.31 -11.99
CA ALA A 75 7.62 14.87 -10.65
C ALA A 75 6.75 14.22 -9.54
N ARG A 76 5.72 13.44 -9.91
CA ARG A 76 4.77 12.82 -8.96
C ARG A 76 4.82 11.30 -8.94
N ALA A 77 5.42 10.68 -9.95
CA ALA A 77 5.38 9.24 -10.15
C ALA A 77 6.76 8.74 -10.58
N MET A 78 7.20 7.65 -9.96
CA MET A 78 8.38 6.90 -10.36
C MET A 78 7.96 5.49 -10.68
N ASN A 79 8.56 4.91 -11.72
CA ASN A 79 8.34 3.52 -12.11
C ASN A 79 8.91 2.49 -11.12
N GLN A 80 9.71 2.94 -10.15
CA GLN A 80 10.17 2.21 -8.99
C GLN A 80 10.02 3.09 -7.75
N PHE A 81 9.42 2.57 -6.70
CA PHE A 81 9.18 3.32 -5.46
C PHE A 81 9.11 2.36 -4.27
N PHE A 82 9.13 2.92 -3.06
CA PHE A 82 8.96 2.14 -1.85
C PHE A 82 7.54 2.24 -1.34
N GLN A 83 7.03 1.10 -0.87
CA GLN A 83 5.78 1.06 -0.14
C GLN A 83 5.92 0.23 1.13
N VAL A 84 4.95 0.40 2.02
CA VAL A 84 4.78 -0.42 3.18
C VAL A 84 3.36 -0.93 3.21
N GLU A 85 3.22 -2.24 3.33
CA GLU A 85 1.93 -2.86 3.61
C GLU A 85 1.91 -3.50 4.99
N GLY A 86 0.72 -3.59 5.57
CA GLY A 86 0.47 -4.31 6.81
C GLY A 86 -0.65 -5.32 6.62
N LEU A 87 -0.53 -6.44 7.32
CA LEU A 87 -1.54 -7.49 7.40
C LEU A 87 -1.72 -7.88 8.86
N TYR A 88 -2.98 -7.92 9.30
CA TYR A 88 -3.39 -8.52 10.56
C TYR A 88 -4.50 -9.53 10.33
N VAL A 89 -4.24 -10.80 10.66
CA VAL A 89 -5.22 -11.90 10.61
C VAL A 89 -5.29 -12.58 11.97
N ASP A 90 -6.49 -12.70 12.53
CA ASP A 90 -6.77 -13.35 13.82
C ASP A 90 -8.27 -13.71 13.90
N ARG A 91 -8.71 -14.30 15.02
CA ARG A 91 -10.13 -14.49 15.29
C ARG A 91 -10.77 -13.15 15.69
N ASN A 92 -11.99 -12.88 15.20
CA ASN A 92 -12.80 -11.70 15.54
C ASN A 92 -12.16 -10.34 15.17
N VAL A 93 -11.34 -10.27 14.13
CA VAL A 93 -10.83 -8.98 13.61
C VAL A 93 -11.95 -8.24 12.88
N THR A 94 -12.17 -6.98 13.20
CA THR A 94 -13.26 -6.16 12.66
C THR A 94 -12.75 -4.96 11.87
N PHE A 95 -13.64 -4.35 11.08
CA PHE A 95 -13.35 -3.08 10.42
C PHE A 95 -13.11 -1.93 11.44
N ALA A 96 -13.63 -2.04 12.66
CA ALA A 96 -13.34 -1.08 13.72
C ALA A 96 -11.87 -1.15 14.16
N ASP A 97 -11.28 -2.35 14.20
CA ASP A 97 -9.86 -2.54 14.49
C ASP A 97 -8.98 -1.93 13.40
N LEU A 98 -9.37 -2.09 12.14
CA LEU A 98 -8.70 -1.44 11.00
C LEU A 98 -8.71 0.08 11.15
N LYS A 99 -9.91 0.67 11.37
CA LYS A 99 -10.04 2.12 11.57
C LYS A 99 -9.22 2.61 12.74
N GLY A 100 -9.30 1.94 13.89
CA GLY A 100 -8.55 2.29 15.09
C GLY A 100 -7.03 2.24 14.86
N THR A 101 -6.55 1.23 14.14
CA THR A 101 -5.14 1.08 13.78
C THR A 101 -4.68 2.23 12.89
N LEU A 102 -5.41 2.53 11.82
CA LEU A 102 -5.04 3.56 10.85
C LEU A 102 -5.19 4.99 11.41
N GLU A 103 -6.23 5.26 12.21
CA GLU A 103 -6.37 6.55 12.90
C GLU A 103 -5.23 6.77 13.91
N THR A 104 -4.84 5.72 14.65
CA THR A 104 -3.71 5.79 15.59
C THR A 104 -2.40 6.03 14.85
N PHE A 105 -2.18 5.34 13.73
CA PHE A 105 -1.02 5.58 12.86
C PHE A 105 -1.01 7.03 12.37
N CYS A 106 -2.11 7.51 11.79
CA CYS A 106 -2.18 8.86 11.24
C CYS A 106 -1.95 9.95 12.31
N ARG A 107 -2.49 9.79 13.52
CA ARG A 107 -2.28 10.72 14.64
C ARG A 107 -0.82 10.77 15.14
N ARG A 108 -0.10 9.66 15.03
CA ARG A 108 1.32 9.60 15.42
C ARG A 108 2.24 10.06 14.30
N PHE A 109 1.87 9.76 13.06
CA PHE A 109 2.69 10.07 11.90
C PHE A 109 2.52 11.53 11.46
N PHE A 110 1.29 12.01 11.30
CA PHE A 110 1.02 13.38 10.86
C PHE A 110 0.88 14.35 12.05
N PRO A 111 0.95 15.67 11.82
CA PRO A 111 0.73 16.67 12.87
C PRO A 111 -0.61 16.44 13.62
N PRO A 112 -0.71 16.75 14.93
CA PRO A 112 -1.89 16.43 15.74
C PRO A 112 -3.22 17.02 15.26
N LYS A 113 -3.19 18.07 14.43
CA LYS A 113 -4.38 18.73 13.88
C LYS A 113 -4.91 18.07 12.59
N THR A 114 -4.19 17.08 12.06
CA THR A 114 -4.55 16.41 10.82
C THR A 114 -5.82 15.57 11.00
N ARG A 115 -6.84 15.85 10.19
CA ARG A 115 -8.08 15.08 10.16
C ARG A 115 -7.93 13.87 9.24
N VAL A 116 -8.57 12.76 9.59
CA VAL A 116 -8.57 11.51 8.81
C VAL A 116 -9.99 11.23 8.32
N ARG A 117 -10.12 10.77 7.08
CA ARG A 117 -11.39 10.33 6.49
C ARG A 117 -11.20 9.00 5.78
N PHE A 118 -12.20 8.15 5.88
CA PHE A 118 -12.31 6.88 5.16
C PHE A 118 -13.36 7.02 4.07
N ARG A 119 -13.01 6.67 2.83
CA ARG A 119 -13.93 6.62 1.69
C ARG A 119 -14.05 5.19 1.20
N PRO A 120 -15.24 4.69 0.85
CA PRO A 120 -15.37 3.43 0.14
C PRO A 120 -14.53 3.45 -1.14
N SER A 121 -13.84 2.35 -1.42
CA SER A 121 -13.09 2.13 -2.66
C SER A 121 -13.20 0.64 -3.02
N TYR A 122 -12.36 0.16 -3.94
CA TYR A 122 -12.34 -1.23 -4.39
C TYR A 122 -10.89 -1.70 -4.60
N PHE A 123 -10.56 -2.83 -3.99
CA PHE A 123 -9.33 -3.58 -4.26
C PHE A 123 -9.68 -5.07 -4.35
N PRO A 124 -9.16 -5.83 -5.34
CA PRO A 124 -9.53 -7.24 -5.53
C PRO A 124 -9.30 -8.14 -4.30
N PHE A 125 -8.31 -7.81 -3.48
CA PHE A 125 -7.89 -8.59 -2.31
C PHE A 125 -8.52 -8.12 -0.99
N THR A 126 -9.43 -7.13 -1.01
CA THR A 126 -10.16 -6.70 0.20
C THR A 126 -11.63 -6.41 -0.03
N GLU A 127 -12.49 -6.83 0.91
CA GLU A 127 -13.91 -6.50 0.93
C GLU A 127 -14.47 -6.48 2.38
N PRO A 128 -14.96 -5.34 2.90
CA PRO A 128 -15.04 -4.03 2.26
C PRO A 128 -13.68 -3.33 2.13
N SER A 129 -13.53 -2.56 1.05
CA SER A 129 -12.37 -1.73 0.72
C SER A 129 -12.57 -0.25 1.06
N THR A 130 -11.49 0.44 1.45
CA THR A 130 -11.48 1.87 1.76
C THR A 130 -10.18 2.58 1.37
N GLU A 131 -10.31 3.79 0.83
CA GLU A 131 -9.22 4.75 0.75
C GLU A 131 -9.20 5.64 2.00
N VAL A 132 -8.00 5.98 2.46
CA VAL A 132 -7.81 6.87 3.60
C VAL A 132 -7.19 8.18 3.13
N ASP A 133 -7.91 9.26 3.42
CA ASP A 133 -7.45 10.62 3.18
C ASP A 133 -7.06 11.28 4.50
N VAL A 134 -6.07 12.16 4.42
CA VAL A 134 -5.75 13.13 5.46
C VAL A 134 -6.02 14.55 4.99
N SER A 135 -6.39 15.44 5.91
CA SER A 135 -6.47 16.86 5.60
C SER A 135 -5.11 17.35 5.11
N CYS A 136 -5.10 18.15 4.04
CA CYS A 136 -3.86 18.62 3.44
C CYS A 136 -3.02 19.41 4.46
N ILE A 137 -1.84 18.86 4.79
CA ILE A 137 -0.94 19.40 5.82
C ILE A 137 -0.27 20.72 5.42
N LEU A 138 -0.23 21.02 4.12
CA LEU A 138 0.36 22.26 3.59
C LEU A 138 -0.59 23.46 3.70
N CYS A 139 -1.90 23.24 3.54
CA CYS A 139 -2.91 24.31 3.55
C CYS A 139 -3.91 24.19 4.71
N ASN A 140 -3.72 23.22 5.61
CA ASN A 140 -4.67 22.90 6.69
C ASN A 140 -6.11 22.66 6.18
N GLY A 141 -6.24 22.16 4.96
CA GLY A 141 -7.54 21.90 4.33
C GLY A 141 -8.24 23.10 3.69
N SER A 142 -7.61 24.28 3.61
CA SER A 142 -8.19 25.43 2.88
C SER A 142 -8.20 25.27 1.36
N GLY A 143 -7.39 24.35 0.83
CA GLY A 143 -7.24 24.09 -0.60
C GLY A 143 -5.98 24.74 -1.18
N CYS A 144 -5.18 23.95 -1.89
CA CYS A 144 -3.99 24.42 -2.60
C CYS A 144 -3.72 23.58 -3.85
N ARG A 145 -2.73 23.97 -4.65
CA ARG A 145 -2.31 23.25 -5.86
C ARG A 145 -2.00 21.77 -5.61
N VAL A 146 -1.41 21.43 -4.46
CA VAL A 146 -1.00 20.05 -4.12
C VAL A 146 -2.22 19.14 -3.91
N CYS A 147 -3.24 19.60 -3.20
CA CYS A 147 -4.47 18.84 -2.99
C CYS A 147 -5.54 19.10 -4.05
N LYS A 148 -5.18 19.71 -5.20
CA LYS A 148 -6.12 20.12 -6.26
C LYS A 148 -7.32 20.91 -5.72
N TYR A 149 -7.07 21.76 -4.72
CA TYR A 149 -8.09 22.54 -4.02
C TYR A 149 -9.17 21.73 -3.28
N ALA A 150 -9.02 20.41 -3.15
CA ALA A 150 -9.97 19.56 -2.42
C ALA A 150 -9.81 19.65 -0.89
N GLY A 151 -8.65 20.10 -0.41
CA GLY A 151 -8.33 20.14 1.02
C GLY A 151 -7.97 18.78 1.65
N TRP A 152 -7.99 17.71 0.86
CA TRP A 152 -7.68 16.33 1.27
C TRP A 152 -6.57 15.74 0.40
N LEU A 153 -5.77 14.85 0.99
CA LEU A 153 -4.73 14.09 0.34
C LEU A 153 -4.93 12.62 0.68
N GLU A 154 -5.13 11.79 -0.34
CA GLU A 154 -5.12 10.34 -0.22
C GLU A 154 -3.71 9.87 0.16
N ILE A 155 -3.62 9.04 1.20
CA ILE A 155 -2.34 8.56 1.75
C ILE A 155 -2.16 7.05 1.63
N LEU A 156 -3.24 6.26 1.73
CA LEU A 156 -3.17 4.80 1.73
C LEU A 156 -4.51 4.19 1.31
N GLY A 157 -4.44 2.94 0.83
CA GLY A 157 -5.58 2.05 0.66
C GLY A 157 -5.61 0.99 1.77
N ALA A 158 -6.80 0.52 2.14
CA ALA A 158 -6.99 -0.49 3.15
C ALA A 158 -8.31 -1.24 3.00
N GLY A 159 -8.48 -2.35 3.71
CA GLY A 159 -9.74 -3.08 3.74
C GLY A 159 -9.67 -4.35 4.57
N MET A 160 -10.81 -5.02 4.72
CA MET A 160 -10.85 -6.38 5.28
C MET A 160 -10.37 -7.35 4.20
N VAL A 161 -9.51 -8.32 4.53
CA VAL A 161 -9.00 -9.29 3.55
C VAL A 161 -10.17 -10.08 2.95
N ASP A 162 -10.21 -10.16 1.62
CA ASP A 162 -11.27 -10.88 0.91
C ASP A 162 -11.21 -12.39 1.25
N PRO A 163 -12.33 -13.06 1.58
CA PRO A 163 -12.36 -14.48 1.87
C PRO A 163 -11.71 -15.38 0.80
N ASN A 164 -11.75 -14.99 -0.48
CA ASN A 164 -11.09 -15.74 -1.55
C ASN A 164 -9.58 -15.82 -1.36
N VAL A 165 -8.96 -14.77 -0.80
CA VAL A 165 -7.52 -14.74 -0.50
C VAL A 165 -7.16 -15.81 0.54
N PHE A 166 -8.02 -16.06 1.52
CA PHE A 166 -7.82 -17.11 2.52
C PHE A 166 -7.85 -18.51 1.92
N GLY A 167 -8.62 -18.72 0.85
CA GLY A 167 -8.66 -19.98 0.10
C GLY A 167 -7.31 -20.36 -0.52
N PHE A 168 -6.46 -19.40 -0.87
CA PHE A 168 -5.13 -19.66 -1.43
C PHE A 168 -4.09 -20.08 -0.38
N VAL A 169 -4.37 -19.90 0.91
CA VAL A 169 -3.44 -20.17 2.02
C VAL A 169 -4.02 -21.13 3.06
N ASP A 170 -5.07 -21.86 2.69
CA ASP A 170 -5.80 -22.83 3.51
C ASP A 170 -6.36 -22.27 4.83
N TYR A 171 -6.75 -21.00 4.87
CA TYR A 171 -7.39 -20.40 6.05
C TYR A 171 -8.91 -20.53 5.95
N ASP A 172 -9.56 -20.89 7.06
CA ASP A 172 -11.03 -20.95 7.12
C ASP A 172 -11.59 -19.52 7.32
N PRO A 173 -12.31 -18.94 6.34
CA PRO A 173 -12.89 -17.60 6.45
C PRO A 173 -14.03 -17.53 7.48
N GLU A 174 -14.62 -18.66 7.90
CA GLU A 174 -15.61 -18.69 8.98
C GLU A 174 -14.95 -18.59 10.37
N GLU A 175 -13.67 -18.99 10.48
CA GLU A 175 -12.91 -18.92 11.73
C GLU A 175 -12.07 -17.62 11.83
N TYR A 176 -11.44 -17.22 10.73
CA TYR A 176 -10.46 -16.13 10.71
C TYR A 176 -10.96 -14.93 9.93
N ASN A 177 -10.64 -13.75 10.46
CA ASN A 177 -10.84 -12.48 9.78
C ASN A 177 -9.51 -11.73 9.78
N GLY A 178 -9.40 -10.75 8.89
CA GLY A 178 -8.21 -9.91 8.88
C GLY A 178 -8.40 -8.62 8.13
N PHE A 179 -7.49 -7.68 8.32
CA PHE A 179 -7.41 -6.47 7.53
C PHE A 179 -6.01 -6.30 6.95
N ALA A 180 -5.96 -5.61 5.83
CA ALA A 180 -4.73 -5.19 5.18
C ALA A 180 -4.75 -3.67 4.90
N PHE A 181 -3.58 -3.08 4.79
CA PHE A 181 -3.40 -1.70 4.35
C PHE A 181 -2.09 -1.54 3.59
N GLY A 182 -2.03 -0.56 2.69
CA GLY A 182 -0.85 -0.26 1.87
C GLY A 182 -0.64 1.23 1.67
N MET A 183 0.58 1.70 1.93
CA MET A 183 0.97 3.11 1.87
C MET A 183 2.27 3.28 1.07
N GLY A 184 2.27 4.20 0.10
CA GLY A 184 3.48 4.60 -0.61
C GLY A 184 4.37 5.46 0.29
N ILE A 185 5.61 5.02 0.53
CA ILE A 185 6.57 5.72 1.40
C ILE A 185 7.02 7.02 0.74
N ASP A 186 7.38 6.99 -0.55
CA ASP A 186 7.87 8.15 -1.30
C ASP A 186 6.84 9.29 -1.28
N ARG A 187 5.60 9.00 -1.69
CA ARG A 187 4.51 9.99 -1.72
C ARG A 187 4.24 10.57 -0.33
N THR A 188 4.23 9.72 0.69
CA THR A 188 4.01 10.14 2.08
C THR A 188 5.15 11.04 2.59
N THR A 189 6.38 10.73 2.20
CA THR A 189 7.59 11.49 2.52
C THR A 189 7.58 12.85 1.83
N MET A 190 7.21 12.90 0.55
CA MET A 190 7.04 14.16 -0.18
C MET A 190 6.07 15.09 0.52
N MET A 191 4.90 14.56 0.92
CA MET A 191 3.90 15.35 1.63
C MET A 191 4.44 15.86 2.95
N ARG A 192 5.10 15.00 3.74
CA ARG A 192 5.61 15.34 5.08
C ARG A 192 6.68 16.43 5.06
N TYR A 193 7.63 16.33 4.12
CA TYR A 193 8.78 17.23 4.06
C TYR A 193 8.63 18.35 3.02
N GLY A 194 7.52 18.39 2.28
CA GLY A 194 7.28 19.39 1.26
C GLY A 194 8.17 19.23 0.03
N VAL A 195 8.60 18.00 -0.29
CA VAL A 195 9.37 17.71 -1.52
C VAL A 195 8.41 17.77 -2.71
N ASP A 196 8.74 18.55 -3.72
CA ASP A 196 7.90 18.81 -4.89
C ASP A 196 8.18 17.87 -6.07
N ASP A 197 9.32 17.19 -6.06
CA ASP A 197 9.73 16.23 -7.07
C ASP A 197 10.22 14.90 -6.47
N ILE A 198 9.55 13.80 -6.82
CA ILE A 198 9.89 12.45 -6.36
C ILE A 198 11.28 11.99 -6.82
N ARG A 199 11.81 12.54 -7.93
CA ARG A 199 13.08 12.13 -8.54
C ARG A 199 14.28 12.43 -7.63
N HIS A 200 14.15 13.44 -6.77
CA HIS A 200 15.19 13.78 -5.80
C HIS A 200 15.55 12.62 -4.85
N PHE A 201 14.62 11.69 -4.59
CA PHE A 201 14.92 10.50 -3.79
C PHE A 201 15.87 9.50 -4.47
N TRP A 202 16.00 9.56 -5.80
CA TRP A 202 16.73 8.58 -6.61
C TRP A 202 18.02 9.14 -7.22
N GLU A 203 18.14 10.46 -7.33
CA GLU A 203 19.33 11.14 -7.90
C GLU A 203 20.56 11.09 -6.99
N ASN A 204 20.38 10.83 -5.68
CA ASN A 204 21.45 10.83 -4.67
C ASN A 204 22.25 12.15 -4.65
N ASP A 205 21.59 13.28 -4.89
CA ASP A 205 22.22 14.60 -4.82
C ASP A 205 22.52 14.97 -3.37
N MET A 206 23.80 15.19 -3.06
CA MET A 206 24.24 15.57 -1.71
C MET A 206 23.55 16.85 -1.18
N ARG A 207 23.17 17.78 -2.06
CA ARG A 207 22.45 19.02 -1.68
C ARG A 207 21.03 18.75 -1.22
N PHE A 208 20.42 17.67 -1.71
CA PHE A 208 19.13 17.20 -1.25
C PHE A 208 19.28 16.42 0.06
N LEU A 209 20.20 15.46 0.09
CA LEU A 209 20.40 14.58 1.25
C LEU A 209 20.78 15.35 2.52
N SER A 210 21.62 16.39 2.41
CA SER A 210 22.06 17.19 3.56
C SER A 210 20.94 18.01 4.23
N GLN A 211 19.74 18.05 3.67
CA GLN A 211 18.58 18.73 4.28
C GLN A 211 17.91 17.87 5.38
N PHE A 212 18.30 16.61 5.52
CA PHE A 212 17.68 15.62 6.42
C PHE A 212 18.65 15.05 7.46
N GLU A 213 19.86 15.60 7.55
CA GLU A 213 20.83 15.29 8.62
C GLU A 213 20.44 15.89 9.98
#